data_AF-A0A1Q6RTW6-F1
#
_entry.id   AF-A0A1Q6RTW6-F1
#
_cell.length_a   1.000
_cell.length_b   1.000
_cell.length_c   1.000
_cell.angle_alpha   90.00
_cell.angle_beta   90.00
_cell.angle_gamma   90.00
#
_symmetry.space_group_name_H-M   'P 1'
#
loop_
_entity.id
_entity.type
_entity.pdbx_description
1 polymer ?
#
loop_
_entity_poly.entity_id
_entity_poly.type
_entity_poly.pdbx_seq_one_letter_code
_entity_poly.pdbx_strand_id
1 'polypeptide(L)'
;MPTWTENGGQDDLVWHNASVSGNTATFHVKASDHKGETGSYITHIYLTDKKGRRAPIYGLTATLPAPVKDSLPIIKTAVASNITSSGYDVTATFDAPAGVVSVLISVLMPTWTENGGQDDLVWHNASVSGNTATFHVNVSQHGWESGKYITHIYVKSKNGESKPVPVYVTVPAASSKKYIHNGVDYSAVFDPVYYLGHYQDLRNAFGNNYDLAFKHFISNGMKEARIAKESFNVVNYRNRYVDLRNAFGSNWAAYYTHYISYGIKENRNSN
;
A
#
# COMPACT_ATOMS: atom_id res chain seq x y z
N MET A 1 29.44 20.07 -34.52
CA MET A 1 29.99 19.51 -33.27
C MET A 1 30.10 18.01 -33.50
N PRO A 2 31.30 17.47 -33.74
CA PRO A 2 31.46 16.03 -33.92
C PRO A 2 31.20 15.33 -32.59
N THR A 3 30.45 14.25 -32.69
CA THR A 3 30.14 13.36 -31.59
C THR A 3 30.48 11.94 -32.02
N TRP A 4 30.99 11.13 -31.11
CA TRP A 4 31.25 9.70 -31.30
C TRP A 4 31.08 8.97 -29.97
N THR A 5 30.90 7.66 -30.03
CA THR A 5 30.88 6.81 -28.84
C THR A 5 32.29 6.42 -28.43
N GLU A 6 32.58 6.35 -27.14
CA GLU A 6 33.91 5.90 -26.69
C GLU A 6 34.20 4.45 -27.10
N ASN A 7 33.15 3.63 -27.19
CA ASN A 7 33.23 2.28 -27.72
C ASN A 7 33.57 2.31 -29.22
N GLY A 8 34.58 1.54 -29.63
CA GLY A 8 35.08 1.56 -31.00
C GLY A 8 35.95 2.78 -31.37
N GLY A 9 36.05 3.78 -30.50
CA GLY A 9 36.76 5.02 -30.77
C GLY A 9 35.94 5.95 -31.67
N GLN A 10 36.58 6.66 -32.60
CA GLN A 10 35.85 7.57 -33.52
C GLN A 10 35.25 6.85 -34.74
N ASP A 11 34.93 5.55 -34.62
CA ASP A 11 34.48 4.74 -35.75
C ASP A 11 33.03 5.05 -36.17
N ASP A 12 32.26 5.73 -35.32
CA ASP A 12 30.89 6.14 -35.55
C ASP A 12 30.70 7.67 -35.53
N LEU A 13 31.78 8.44 -35.78
CA LEU A 13 31.76 9.88 -35.66
C LEU A 13 30.73 10.55 -36.59
N VAL A 14 29.82 11.34 -36.00
CA VAL A 14 28.81 12.12 -36.72
C VAL A 14 28.95 13.60 -36.41
N TRP A 15 28.87 14.45 -37.45
CA TRP A 15 28.87 15.89 -37.30
C TRP A 15 27.45 16.43 -37.13
N HIS A 16 27.17 17.04 -35.99
CA HIS A 16 25.89 17.70 -35.73
C HIS A 16 25.99 19.21 -35.98
N ASN A 17 24.97 19.77 -36.65
CA ASN A 17 24.79 21.20 -36.76
C ASN A 17 24.03 21.71 -35.53
N ALA A 18 24.59 22.73 -34.86
CA ALA A 18 23.93 23.36 -33.73
C ALA A 18 23.07 24.54 -34.17
N SER A 19 21.91 24.70 -33.54
CA SER A 19 21.11 25.91 -33.64
C SER A 19 21.63 26.92 -32.62
N VAL A 20 21.90 28.14 -33.06
CA VAL A 20 22.42 29.22 -32.20
C VAL A 20 21.32 30.23 -31.92
N SER A 21 21.07 30.51 -30.66
CA SER A 21 20.16 31.56 -30.19
C SER A 21 20.88 32.42 -29.15
N GLY A 22 21.16 33.68 -29.52
CA GLY A 22 22.02 34.55 -28.72
C GLY A 22 23.41 33.94 -28.51
N ASN A 23 23.79 33.73 -27.24
CA ASN A 23 25.08 33.13 -26.85
C ASN A 23 24.99 31.61 -26.58
N THR A 24 23.85 30.97 -26.89
CA THR A 24 23.63 29.55 -26.62
C THR A 24 23.57 28.79 -27.94
N ALA A 25 24.38 27.72 -28.04
CA ALA A 25 24.31 26.75 -29.13
C ALA A 25 23.75 25.44 -28.60
N THR A 26 22.71 24.91 -29.25
CA THR A 26 22.05 23.66 -28.87
C THR A 26 22.02 22.72 -30.07
N PHE A 27 22.28 21.44 -29.83
CA PHE A 27 22.09 20.36 -30.79
C PHE A 27 21.59 19.12 -30.06
N HIS A 28 21.04 18.17 -30.81
CA HIS A 28 20.56 16.90 -30.27
C HIS A 28 21.33 15.76 -30.94
N VAL A 29 21.85 14.84 -30.12
CA VAL A 29 22.52 13.62 -30.57
C VAL A 29 21.50 12.50 -30.50
N LYS A 30 21.21 11.86 -31.63
CA LYS A 30 20.35 10.67 -31.64
C LYS A 30 21.22 9.43 -31.49
N ALA A 31 20.85 8.54 -30.57
CA ALA A 31 21.55 7.26 -30.42
C ALA A 31 21.56 6.43 -31.71
N SER A 32 20.52 6.55 -32.55
CA SER A 32 20.45 5.87 -33.86
C SER A 32 21.55 6.28 -34.83
N ASP A 33 22.08 7.50 -34.71
CA ASP A 33 23.17 7.99 -35.56
C ASP A 33 24.51 7.32 -35.19
N HIS A 34 24.54 6.71 -34.01
CA HIS A 34 25.68 6.06 -33.36
C HIS A 34 25.40 4.57 -33.15
N LYS A 35 24.81 3.92 -34.16
CA LYS A 35 24.45 2.49 -34.20
C LYS A 35 23.55 2.00 -33.04
N GLY A 36 22.94 2.92 -32.28
CA GLY A 36 22.17 2.59 -31.09
C GLY A 36 23.01 2.19 -29.88
N GLU A 37 24.31 2.52 -29.87
CA GLU A 37 25.21 2.20 -28.77
C GLU A 37 24.83 2.93 -27.48
N THR A 38 25.37 2.48 -26.35
CA THR A 38 25.19 3.11 -25.04
C THR A 38 26.55 3.29 -24.37
N GLY A 39 26.60 4.09 -23.31
CA GLY A 39 27.85 4.49 -22.66
C GLY A 39 28.22 5.94 -22.97
N SER A 40 29.51 6.25 -22.95
CA SER A 40 30.04 7.60 -23.12
C SER A 40 29.95 8.08 -24.57
N TYR A 41 29.29 9.21 -24.78
CA TYR A 41 29.31 10.01 -26.00
C TYR A 41 30.23 11.19 -25.79
N ILE A 42 31.29 11.27 -26.58
CA ILE A 42 32.26 12.36 -26.52
C ILE A 42 31.90 13.35 -27.63
N THR A 43 31.73 14.61 -27.28
CA THR A 43 31.49 15.71 -28.21
C THR A 43 32.61 16.73 -28.11
N HIS A 44 33.18 17.10 -29.25
CA HIS A 44 34.03 18.29 -29.34
C HIS A 44 33.24 19.48 -29.89
N ILE A 45 33.47 20.64 -29.30
CA ILE A 45 32.82 21.90 -29.68
C ILE A 45 33.85 22.77 -30.39
N TYR A 46 33.52 23.14 -31.62
CA TYR A 46 34.31 24.06 -32.45
C TYR A 46 33.52 25.34 -32.64
N LEU A 47 34.09 26.47 -32.21
CA LEU A 47 33.54 27.80 -32.43
C LEU A 47 34.48 28.57 -33.36
N THR A 48 33.93 29.13 -34.43
CA THR A 48 34.64 29.98 -35.38
C THR A 48 33.89 31.29 -35.52
N ASP A 49 34.59 32.42 -35.44
CA ASP A 49 33.97 33.73 -35.65
C ASP A 49 33.83 34.07 -37.14
N LYS A 50 33.15 35.19 -37.45
CA LYS A 50 32.95 35.66 -38.83
C LYS A 50 34.25 36.01 -39.58
N LYS A 51 35.37 36.17 -38.87
CA LYS A 51 36.69 36.45 -39.42
C LYS A 51 37.53 35.16 -39.58
N GLY A 52 36.94 33.99 -39.31
CA GLY A 52 37.62 32.70 -39.42
C GLY A 52 38.49 32.32 -38.21
N ARG A 53 38.48 33.11 -37.12
CA ARG A 53 39.27 32.81 -35.93
C ARG A 53 38.58 31.71 -35.11
N ARG A 54 39.34 30.70 -34.70
CA ARG A 54 38.85 29.55 -33.94
C ARG A 54 39.09 29.74 -32.45
N ALA A 55 38.08 29.46 -31.62
CA ALA A 55 38.25 29.33 -30.18
C ALA A 55 38.96 28.01 -29.81
N PRO A 56 39.50 27.87 -28.58
CA PRO A 56 39.95 26.57 -28.07
C PRO A 56 38.83 25.53 -28.15
N ILE A 57 39.20 24.30 -28.49
CA ILE A 57 38.27 23.18 -28.55
C ILE A 57 37.83 22.85 -27.12
N TYR A 58 36.52 22.69 -26.93
CA TYR A 58 35.95 22.24 -25.66
C TYR A 58 35.38 20.83 -25.83
N GLY A 59 35.79 19.90 -24.95
CA GLY A 59 35.30 18.54 -24.92
C GLY A 59 34.24 18.35 -23.84
N LEU A 60 33.18 17.63 -24.18
CA LEU A 60 32.09 17.25 -23.29
C LEU A 60 31.90 15.75 -23.40
N THR A 61 31.68 15.08 -22.28
CA THR A 61 31.20 13.68 -22.26
C THR A 61 29.80 13.65 -21.68
N ALA A 62 28.89 12.97 -22.39
CA ALA A 62 27.55 12.64 -21.90
C ALA A 62 27.40 11.12 -21.89
N THR A 63 26.88 10.55 -20.81
CA THR A 63 26.67 9.09 -20.73
C THR A 63 25.23 8.75 -21.03
N LEU A 64 25.01 7.97 -22.09
CA LEU A 64 23.73 7.32 -22.35
C LEU A 64 23.69 6.00 -21.56
N PRO A 65 22.78 5.80 -20.61
CA PRO A 65 22.70 4.54 -19.87
C PRO A 65 22.39 3.38 -20.81
N ALA A 66 22.93 2.19 -20.52
CA ALA A 66 22.55 0.97 -21.20
C ALA A 66 21.03 0.77 -21.15
N PRO A 67 20.40 0.20 -22.20
CA PRO A 67 18.99 -0.11 -22.14
C PRO A 67 18.81 -1.10 -21.00
N VAL A 68 17.92 -0.77 -20.07
CA VAL A 68 17.55 -1.68 -19.00
C VAL A 68 16.96 -2.92 -19.66
N LYS A 69 17.70 -4.04 -19.63
CA LYS A 69 17.20 -5.35 -20.07
C LYS A 69 15.87 -5.57 -19.35
N ASP A 70 14.81 -5.96 -20.06
CA ASP A 70 13.46 -6.18 -19.51
C ASP A 70 13.46 -7.16 -18.34
N SER A 71 13.79 -6.66 -17.15
CA SER A 71 13.82 -7.41 -15.91
C SER A 71 12.79 -6.80 -14.98
N LEU A 72 11.94 -7.66 -14.43
CA LEU A 72 11.03 -7.27 -13.36
C LEU A 72 11.81 -6.67 -12.19
N PRO A 73 11.23 -5.72 -11.46
CA PRO A 73 11.86 -5.20 -10.25
C PRO A 73 12.11 -6.34 -9.25
N ILE A 74 13.26 -6.28 -8.58
CA ILE A 74 13.68 -7.30 -7.61
C ILE A 74 13.70 -6.68 -6.22
N ILE A 75 12.87 -7.19 -5.32
CA ILE A 75 12.92 -6.84 -3.90
C ILE A 75 14.17 -7.47 -3.30
N LYS A 76 14.98 -6.66 -2.62
CA LYS A 76 16.24 -7.07 -1.98
C LYS A 76 16.07 -7.37 -0.51
N THR A 77 15.42 -6.45 0.19
CA THR A 77 15.18 -6.57 1.63
C THR A 77 13.77 -6.11 1.94
N ALA A 78 13.21 -6.70 2.99
CA ALA A 78 11.90 -6.37 3.51
C ALA A 78 11.92 -6.65 5.01
N VAL A 79 11.73 -5.62 5.83
CA VAL A 79 11.84 -5.71 7.29
C VAL A 79 10.74 -4.90 7.95
N ALA A 80 10.36 -5.33 9.15
CA ALA A 80 9.49 -4.56 10.03
C ALA A 80 10.29 -3.93 11.17
N SER A 81 9.86 -2.74 11.60
CA SER A 81 10.46 -1.98 12.69
C SER A 81 9.38 -1.23 13.48
N ASN A 82 9.75 -0.62 14.61
CA ASN A 82 8.85 0.19 15.44
C ASN A 82 7.56 -0.55 15.83
N ILE A 83 7.70 -1.83 16.17
CA ILE A 83 6.58 -2.71 16.48
C ILE A 83 6.00 -2.33 17.83
N THR A 84 4.74 -1.92 17.83
CA THR A 84 3.96 -1.55 19.00
C THR A 84 2.59 -2.19 18.93
N SER A 85 1.83 -2.12 20.02
CA SER A 85 0.44 -2.59 20.04
C SER A 85 -0.52 -1.75 19.20
N SER A 86 -0.08 -0.59 18.69
CA SER A 86 -0.85 0.28 17.79
C SER A 86 -0.49 0.14 16.32
N GLY A 87 0.68 -0.43 16.00
CA GLY A 87 1.17 -0.46 14.64
C GLY A 87 2.67 -0.77 14.53
N TYR A 88 3.14 -0.87 13.30
CA TYR A 88 4.53 -1.11 12.95
C TYR A 88 4.87 -0.51 11.59
N ASP A 89 6.14 -0.24 11.35
CA ASP A 89 6.64 0.22 10.05
C ASP A 89 7.15 -0.97 9.24
N VAL A 90 6.86 -0.95 7.94
CA VAL A 90 7.44 -1.86 6.95
C VAL A 90 8.35 -1.07 6.04
N THR A 91 9.60 -1.53 5.90
CA THR A 91 10.58 -0.96 4.98
C THR A 91 11.07 -2.03 4.02
N ALA A 92 11.05 -1.73 2.72
CA ALA A 92 11.63 -2.58 1.71
C ALA A 92 12.58 -1.81 0.81
N THR A 93 13.64 -2.48 0.38
CA THR A 93 14.53 -1.99 -0.67
C THR A 93 14.43 -2.88 -1.89
N PHE A 94 14.59 -2.28 -3.06
CA PHE A 94 14.49 -2.99 -4.34
C PHE A 94 15.52 -2.45 -5.34
N ASP A 95 16.01 -3.32 -6.21
CA ASP A 95 16.80 -2.89 -7.35
C ASP A 95 15.86 -2.36 -8.43
N ALA A 96 15.86 -1.05 -8.58
CA ALA A 96 15.33 -0.35 -9.73
C ALA A 96 16.52 0.11 -10.58
N PRO A 97 16.73 -0.42 -11.80
CA PRO A 97 17.79 0.00 -12.72
C PRO A 97 17.86 1.53 -12.88
N ALA A 98 19.03 2.10 -13.21
CA ALA A 98 19.17 3.54 -13.39
C ALA A 98 18.18 4.05 -14.47
N GLY A 99 17.23 4.91 -14.08
CA GLY A 99 16.07 5.32 -14.90
C GLY A 99 14.73 4.72 -14.47
N VAL A 100 14.69 3.75 -13.55
CA VAL A 100 13.48 3.00 -13.17
C VAL A 100 12.56 3.73 -12.19
N VAL A 101 13.00 4.82 -11.56
CA VAL A 101 12.06 5.75 -10.91
C VAL A 101 11.03 6.28 -11.93
N SER A 102 11.37 6.36 -13.23
CA SER A 102 10.45 6.78 -14.30
C SER A 102 9.50 5.69 -14.83
N VAL A 103 9.74 4.42 -14.44
CA VAL A 103 8.87 3.28 -14.81
C VAL A 103 8.23 2.59 -13.60
N LEU A 104 8.59 2.96 -12.37
CA LEU A 104 7.87 2.54 -11.17
C LEU A 104 6.47 3.15 -11.21
N ILE A 105 5.47 2.29 -11.00
CA ILE A 105 4.06 2.68 -10.95
C ILE A 105 3.64 2.81 -9.49
N SER A 106 3.92 1.79 -8.68
CA SER A 106 3.57 1.76 -7.26
C SER A 106 4.34 0.68 -6.51
N VAL A 107 4.40 0.82 -5.18
CA VAL A 107 4.73 -0.28 -4.28
C VAL A 107 3.52 -0.52 -3.40
N LEU A 108 2.98 -1.74 -3.45
CA LEU A 108 1.81 -2.16 -2.69
C LEU A 108 2.24 -3.07 -1.54
N MET A 109 1.68 -2.81 -0.36
CA MET A 109 1.97 -3.55 0.86
C MET A 109 0.69 -4.09 1.52
N PRO A 110 -0.06 -5.02 0.88
CA PRO A 110 -1.25 -5.59 1.51
C PRO A 110 -0.89 -6.31 2.81
N THR A 111 -1.70 -6.05 3.83
CA THR A 111 -1.49 -6.57 5.18
C THR A 111 -2.77 -7.22 5.70
N TRP A 112 -2.63 -8.31 6.44
CA TRP A 112 -3.71 -8.99 7.16
C TRP A 112 -3.16 -9.69 8.41
N THR A 113 -4.05 -10.06 9.32
CA THR A 113 -3.73 -10.84 10.52
C THR A 113 -3.80 -12.33 10.23
N GLU A 114 -3.04 -13.18 10.93
CA GLU A 114 -3.19 -14.64 10.75
C GLU A 114 -4.51 -15.15 11.35
N ASN A 115 -5.06 -14.43 12.33
CA ASN A 115 -6.38 -14.72 12.89
C ASN A 115 -7.46 -14.46 11.84
N GLY A 116 -8.41 -15.38 11.65
CA GLY A 116 -9.46 -15.22 10.64
C GLY A 116 -8.98 -15.36 9.17
N GLY A 117 -7.67 -15.37 8.93
CA GLY A 117 -7.10 -15.48 7.58
C GLY A 117 -7.00 -14.11 6.92
N GLN A 118 -7.45 -13.96 5.67
CA GLN A 118 -7.41 -12.65 4.98
C GLN A 118 -8.73 -11.86 5.13
N ASP A 119 -9.48 -12.11 6.21
CA ASP A 119 -10.78 -11.48 6.46
C ASP A 119 -10.67 -9.99 6.77
N ASP A 120 -9.52 -9.54 7.26
CA ASP A 120 -9.24 -8.16 7.59
C ASP A 120 -8.30 -7.44 6.59
N LEU A 121 -8.00 -8.06 5.44
CA LEU A 121 -6.97 -7.61 4.49
C LEU A 121 -7.15 -6.15 4.05
N VAL A 122 -6.06 -5.37 4.14
CA VAL A 122 -6.00 -3.97 3.70
C VAL A 122 -4.86 -3.77 2.71
N TRP A 123 -5.15 -3.18 1.55
CA TRP A 123 -4.15 -2.78 0.57
C TRP A 123 -3.62 -1.38 0.86
N HIS A 124 -2.29 -1.26 0.92
CA HIS A 124 -1.62 0.00 1.21
C HIS A 124 -0.70 0.41 0.06
N ASN A 125 -0.71 1.69 -0.30
CA ASN A 125 0.32 2.28 -1.14
C ASN A 125 1.47 2.75 -0.25
N ALA A 126 2.68 2.26 -0.51
CA ALA A 126 3.87 2.67 0.20
C ALA A 126 4.39 4.03 -0.32
N SER A 127 4.99 4.79 0.58
CA SER A 127 5.78 5.98 0.23
C SER A 127 7.12 5.54 -0.34
N VAL A 128 7.50 6.05 -1.51
CA VAL A 128 8.74 5.65 -2.19
C VAL A 128 9.70 6.83 -2.29
N SER A 129 10.95 6.60 -1.88
CA SER A 129 12.07 7.53 -2.04
C SER A 129 13.27 6.77 -2.60
N GLY A 130 13.63 7.05 -3.86
CA GLY A 130 14.63 6.28 -4.59
C GLY A 130 14.25 4.81 -4.69
N ASN A 131 15.07 3.95 -4.11
CA ASN A 131 14.91 2.49 -4.13
C ASN A 131 14.36 1.92 -2.81
N THR A 132 13.77 2.79 -1.98
CA THR A 132 13.23 2.42 -0.67
C THR A 132 11.75 2.75 -0.61
N ALA A 133 10.94 1.77 -0.22
CA ALA A 133 9.52 1.92 0.04
C ALA A 133 9.22 1.74 1.53
N THR A 134 8.39 2.60 2.09
CA THR A 134 7.97 2.55 3.50
C THR A 134 6.47 2.69 3.66
N PHE A 135 5.91 2.00 4.64
CA PHE A 135 4.52 2.13 5.04
C PHE A 135 4.34 1.85 6.53
N HIS A 136 3.43 2.57 7.20
CA HIS A 136 3.05 2.33 8.59
C HIS A 136 1.72 1.57 8.66
N VAL A 137 1.75 0.34 9.15
CA VAL A 137 0.55 -0.48 9.37
C VAL A 137 -0.12 -0.06 10.67
N ASN A 138 -1.39 0.33 10.58
CA ASN A 138 -2.20 0.66 11.75
C ASN A 138 -3.03 -0.54 12.19
N VAL A 139 -2.81 -1.04 13.41
CA VAL A 139 -3.57 -2.15 14.01
C VAL A 139 -5.08 -1.83 14.10
N SER A 140 -5.44 -0.54 14.11
CA SER A 140 -6.83 -0.09 14.09
C SER A 140 -7.60 -0.45 12.82
N GLN A 141 -6.90 -0.74 11.72
CA GLN A 141 -7.48 -1.21 10.45
C GLN A 141 -7.62 -2.74 10.41
N HIS A 142 -7.14 -3.43 11.45
CA HIS A 142 -7.03 -4.89 11.57
C HIS A 142 -7.65 -5.40 12.88
N GLY A 143 -8.91 -5.05 13.13
CA GLY A 143 -9.69 -5.45 14.30
C GLY A 143 -9.16 -5.04 15.68
N TRP A 144 -8.08 -4.27 15.76
CA TRP A 144 -7.27 -4.15 16.98
C TRP A 144 -6.71 -5.50 17.48
N GLU A 145 -6.49 -6.41 16.54
CA GLU A 145 -5.95 -7.72 16.81
C GLU A 145 -4.47 -7.65 17.21
N SER A 146 -4.01 -8.71 17.88
CA SER A 146 -2.60 -8.87 18.25
C SER A 146 -2.12 -10.24 17.78
N GLY A 147 -0.82 -10.49 17.85
CA GLY A 147 -0.23 -11.70 17.33
C GLY A 147 0.31 -11.49 15.92
N LYS A 148 0.21 -12.50 15.07
CA LYS A 148 0.94 -12.54 13.80
C LYS A 148 0.23 -11.75 12.71
N TYR A 149 0.96 -10.83 12.11
CA TYR A 149 0.60 -10.07 10.91
C TYR A 149 1.46 -10.53 9.74
N ILE A 150 0.88 -10.50 8.55
CA ILE A 150 1.54 -10.82 7.30
C ILE A 150 1.39 -9.62 6.38
N THR A 151 2.51 -9.04 5.95
CA THR A 151 2.55 -7.99 4.92
C THR A 151 3.28 -8.51 3.70
N HIS A 152 2.60 -8.64 2.57
CA HIS A 152 3.27 -8.90 1.29
C HIS A 152 3.72 -7.59 0.67
N ILE A 153 4.79 -7.65 -0.11
CA ILE A 153 5.33 -6.47 -0.80
C ILE A 153 5.37 -6.76 -2.30
N TYR A 154 4.74 -5.88 -3.08
CA TYR A 154 4.69 -5.92 -4.53
C TYR A 154 5.28 -4.63 -5.09
N VAL A 155 6.25 -4.75 -6.00
CA VAL A 155 6.81 -3.61 -6.73
C VAL A 155 6.28 -3.68 -8.15
N LYS A 156 5.48 -2.69 -8.55
CA LYS A 156 4.88 -2.61 -9.88
C LYS A 156 5.60 -1.60 -10.74
N SER A 157 6.01 -2.02 -11.92
CA SER A 157 6.63 -1.17 -12.93
C SER A 157 5.91 -1.30 -14.28
N LYS A 158 6.27 -0.46 -15.27
CA LYS A 158 5.77 -0.59 -16.66
C LYS A 158 6.10 -1.95 -17.28
N ASN A 159 7.16 -2.60 -16.82
CA ASN A 159 7.62 -3.89 -17.34
C ASN A 159 6.94 -5.08 -16.65
N GLY A 160 6.09 -4.81 -15.63
CA GLY A 160 5.39 -5.82 -14.86
C GLY A 160 5.62 -5.70 -13.36
N GLU A 161 5.14 -6.69 -12.63
CA GLU A 161 5.10 -6.76 -11.18
C GLU A 161 6.12 -7.77 -10.64
N SER A 162 6.76 -7.46 -9.51
CA SER A 162 7.66 -8.38 -8.83
C SER A 162 6.93 -9.61 -8.31
N LYS A 163 7.67 -10.70 -8.06
CA LYS A 163 7.16 -11.75 -7.15
C LYS A 163 7.00 -11.15 -5.74
N PRO A 164 5.92 -11.46 -5.01
CA PRO A 164 5.72 -10.91 -3.68
C PRO A 164 6.76 -11.45 -2.70
N VAL A 165 7.22 -10.58 -1.80
CA VAL A 165 8.05 -10.96 -0.65
C VAL A 165 7.24 -10.73 0.62
N PRO A 166 7.04 -11.75 1.48
CA PRO A 166 6.34 -11.60 2.74
C PRO A 166 7.25 -11.04 3.84
N VAL A 167 6.65 -10.24 4.72
CA VAL A 167 7.17 -9.84 6.03
C VAL A 167 6.21 -10.35 7.09
N TYR A 168 6.75 -11.06 8.09
CA TYR A 168 6.00 -11.57 9.22
C TYR A 168 6.32 -10.74 10.46
N VAL A 169 5.29 -10.28 11.16
CA VAL A 169 5.44 -9.43 12.35
C VAL A 169 4.59 -9.98 13.47
N THR A 170 5.10 -10.01 14.70
CA THR A 170 4.28 -10.32 15.87
C THR A 170 3.99 -9.03 16.62
N VAL A 171 2.74 -8.56 16.52
CA VAL A 171 2.25 -7.38 17.24
C VAL A 171 1.95 -7.77 18.69
N PRO A 172 2.49 -7.06 19.69
CA PRO A 172 2.23 -7.36 21.09
C PRO A 172 0.77 -7.10 21.45
N ALA A 173 0.26 -7.85 22.42
CA ALA A 173 -1.10 -7.65 22.93
C ALA A 173 -1.28 -6.23 23.49
N ALA A 174 -2.28 -5.52 22.97
CA ALA A 174 -2.80 -4.30 23.55
C ALA A 174 -3.89 -4.63 24.59
N SER A 175 -4.30 -3.64 25.38
CA SER A 175 -5.66 -3.66 25.94
C SER A 175 -6.65 -3.73 24.77
N SER A 176 -7.43 -4.81 24.69
CA SER A 176 -8.43 -5.00 23.63
C SER A 176 -9.32 -3.75 23.52
N LYS A 177 -9.51 -3.23 22.31
CA LYS A 177 -10.42 -2.11 22.11
C LYS A 177 -11.82 -2.53 22.56
N LYS A 178 -12.39 -1.75 23.48
CA LYS A 178 -13.76 -1.93 23.94
C LYS A 178 -14.71 -1.07 23.12
N TYR A 179 -15.87 -1.62 22.82
CA TYR A 179 -16.93 -0.94 22.07
C TYR A 179 -17.98 -0.41 23.02
N ILE A 180 -17.70 0.76 23.62
CA ILE A 180 -18.53 1.34 24.68
C ILE A 180 -19.51 2.37 24.11
N HIS A 181 -20.79 2.22 24.45
CA HIS A 181 -21.82 3.23 24.21
C HIS A 181 -22.68 3.41 25.46
N ASN A 182 -22.80 4.65 25.96
CA ASN A 182 -23.50 4.99 27.20
C ASN A 182 -23.06 4.15 28.42
N GLY A 183 -21.75 3.91 28.55
CA GLY A 183 -21.16 3.13 29.65
C GLY A 183 -21.32 1.62 29.55
N VAL A 184 -21.97 1.10 28.48
CA VAL A 184 -22.15 -0.34 28.25
C VAL A 184 -21.14 -0.81 27.20
N ASP A 185 -20.45 -1.91 27.49
CA ASP A 185 -19.50 -2.58 26.58
C ASP A 185 -20.23 -3.60 25.70
N TYR A 186 -20.22 -3.38 24.38
CA TYR A 186 -20.92 -4.21 23.40
C TYR A 186 -20.09 -5.37 22.86
N SER A 187 -18.87 -5.59 23.34
CA SER A 187 -17.95 -6.62 22.82
C SER A 187 -18.52 -8.06 22.86
N ALA A 188 -19.54 -8.30 23.70
CA ALA A 188 -20.24 -9.58 23.78
C ALA A 188 -21.21 -9.87 22.61
N VAL A 189 -21.61 -8.84 21.87
CA VAL A 189 -22.56 -8.94 20.74
C VAL A 189 -22.06 -8.27 19.47
N PHE A 190 -20.93 -7.58 19.54
CA PHE A 190 -20.34 -6.83 18.45
C PHE A 190 -18.89 -7.25 18.26
N ASP A 191 -18.58 -7.66 17.05
CA ASP A 191 -17.26 -7.93 16.52
C ASP A 191 -17.17 -7.18 15.18
N PRO A 192 -16.32 -6.16 15.08
CA PRO A 192 -16.29 -5.28 13.92
C PRO A 192 -15.79 -5.98 12.64
N VAL A 193 -14.88 -6.96 12.77
CA VAL A 193 -14.32 -7.70 11.63
C VAL A 193 -15.40 -8.62 11.09
N TYR A 194 -16.03 -9.40 11.97
CA TYR A 194 -17.19 -10.22 11.61
C TYR A 194 -18.30 -9.37 10.98
N TYR A 195 -18.67 -8.24 11.60
CA TYR A 195 -19.79 -7.43 11.15
C TYR A 195 -19.56 -6.82 9.76
N LEU A 196 -18.36 -6.31 9.48
CA LEU A 196 -18.03 -5.81 8.16
C LEU A 196 -17.79 -6.91 7.13
N GLY A 197 -17.31 -8.09 7.54
CA GLY A 197 -17.21 -9.26 6.66
C GLY A 197 -18.56 -9.86 6.30
N HIS A 198 -19.53 -9.80 7.22
CA HIS A 198 -20.87 -10.36 7.05
C HIS A 198 -21.80 -9.45 6.23
N TYR A 199 -21.58 -8.13 6.28
CA TYR A 199 -22.42 -7.13 5.61
C TYR A 199 -21.64 -6.33 4.56
N GLN A 200 -21.69 -6.79 3.31
CA GLN A 200 -20.97 -6.19 2.19
C GLN A 200 -21.34 -4.73 1.93
N ASP A 201 -22.59 -4.33 2.20
CA ASP A 201 -23.04 -2.93 2.11
C ASP A 201 -22.23 -2.02 3.05
N LEU A 202 -21.98 -2.48 4.28
CA LEU A 202 -21.18 -1.74 5.25
C LEU A 202 -19.69 -1.79 4.90
N ARG A 203 -19.20 -2.92 4.41
CA ARG A 203 -17.83 -3.07 3.92
C ARG A 203 -17.50 -2.07 2.82
N ASN A 204 -18.44 -1.90 1.87
CA ASN A 204 -18.35 -0.95 0.76
C ASN A 204 -18.45 0.50 1.26
N ALA A 205 -19.31 0.77 2.23
CA ALA A 205 -19.51 2.13 2.75
C ALA A 205 -18.37 2.60 3.68
N PHE A 206 -17.81 1.72 4.49
CA PHE A 206 -16.92 2.10 5.59
C PHE A 206 -15.48 1.63 5.42
N GLY A 207 -15.17 0.73 4.49
CA GLY A 207 -13.85 0.12 4.45
C GLY A 207 -13.55 -0.62 5.76
N ASN A 208 -12.30 -0.66 6.23
CA ASN A 208 -11.94 -1.26 7.52
C ASN A 208 -12.14 -0.27 8.69
N ASN A 209 -13.05 0.70 8.55
CA ASN A 209 -13.30 1.67 9.61
C ASN A 209 -14.27 1.10 10.65
N TYR A 210 -13.71 0.38 11.62
CA TYR A 210 -14.48 -0.30 12.67
C TYR A 210 -15.21 0.64 13.63
N ASP A 211 -14.79 1.91 13.73
CA ASP A 211 -15.53 2.91 14.51
C ASP A 211 -16.83 3.35 13.82
N LEU A 212 -16.81 3.46 12.49
CA LEU A 212 -18.04 3.68 11.71
C LEU A 212 -18.94 2.44 11.76
N ALA A 213 -18.37 1.24 11.68
CA ALA A 213 -19.11 -0.01 11.84
C ALA A 213 -19.85 -0.07 13.19
N PHE A 214 -19.16 0.27 14.28
CA PHE A 214 -19.77 0.32 15.61
C PHE A 214 -20.86 1.38 15.71
N LYS A 215 -20.61 2.60 15.21
CA LYS A 215 -21.64 3.66 15.17
C LYS A 215 -22.89 3.20 14.44
N HIS A 216 -22.72 2.55 13.28
CA HIS A 216 -23.83 2.00 12.52
C HIS A 216 -24.57 0.88 13.28
N PHE A 217 -23.84 -0.02 13.92
CA PHE A 217 -24.46 -1.09 14.71
C PHE A 217 -25.38 -0.53 15.80
N ILE A 218 -24.92 0.51 16.51
CA ILE A 218 -25.69 1.19 17.55
C ILE A 218 -26.92 1.91 16.97
N SER A 219 -26.77 2.69 15.89
CA SER A 219 -27.85 3.54 15.36
C SER A 219 -28.90 2.77 14.55
N ASN A 220 -28.47 1.73 13.81
CA ASN A 220 -29.28 1.02 12.82
C ASN A 220 -29.23 -0.50 12.99
N GLY A 221 -28.02 -1.08 13.11
CA GLY A 221 -27.83 -2.54 13.04
C GLY A 221 -28.66 -3.31 14.06
N MET A 222 -28.71 -2.85 15.31
CA MET A 222 -29.56 -3.48 16.33
C MET A 222 -31.06 -3.35 16.05
N LYS A 223 -31.53 -2.28 15.40
CA LYS A 223 -32.95 -2.10 15.02
C LYS A 223 -33.33 -3.00 13.85
N GLU A 224 -32.37 -3.25 12.96
CA GLU A 224 -32.49 -4.13 11.80
C GLU A 224 -32.28 -5.62 12.15
N ALA A 225 -32.03 -5.95 13.42
CA ALA A 225 -31.70 -7.30 13.89
C ALA A 225 -30.45 -7.90 13.22
N ARG A 226 -29.47 -7.07 12.84
CA ARG A 226 -28.21 -7.53 12.24
C ARG A 226 -27.35 -8.31 13.22
N ILE A 227 -26.76 -9.41 12.75
CA ILE A 227 -25.86 -10.28 13.51
C ILE A 227 -24.46 -9.68 13.41
N ALA A 228 -23.94 -9.16 14.52
CA ALA A 228 -22.63 -8.48 14.54
C ALA A 228 -21.52 -9.30 15.20
N LYS A 229 -21.79 -10.53 15.61
CA LYS A 229 -20.79 -11.44 16.15
C LYS A 229 -21.21 -12.88 15.86
N GLU A 230 -20.30 -13.71 15.41
CA GLU A 230 -20.57 -15.13 15.11
C GLU A 230 -21.15 -15.88 16.31
N SER A 231 -20.68 -15.55 17.51
CA SER A 231 -21.10 -16.16 18.76
C SER A 231 -22.41 -15.61 19.35
N PHE A 232 -23.13 -14.72 18.63
CA PHE A 232 -24.37 -14.14 19.11
C PHE A 232 -25.37 -13.88 17.97
N ASN A 233 -26.46 -14.64 17.92
CA ASN A 233 -27.57 -14.43 16.99
C ASN A 233 -28.82 -13.91 17.70
N VAL A 234 -29.15 -12.63 17.49
CA VAL A 234 -30.30 -11.98 18.16
C VAL A 234 -31.64 -12.64 17.82
N VAL A 235 -31.78 -13.20 16.61
CA VAL A 235 -33.03 -13.84 16.17
C VAL A 235 -33.22 -15.15 16.92
N ASN A 236 -32.15 -15.96 17.04
CA ASN A 236 -32.17 -17.19 17.83
C ASN A 236 -32.43 -16.88 19.31
N TYR A 237 -31.76 -15.86 19.85
CA TYR A 237 -31.97 -15.40 21.23
C TYR A 237 -33.43 -14.99 21.47
N ARG A 238 -34.00 -14.15 20.60
CA ARG A 238 -35.42 -13.77 20.66
C ARG A 238 -36.35 -14.98 20.59
N ASN A 239 -36.12 -15.91 19.68
CA ASN A 239 -37.01 -17.05 19.44
C ASN A 239 -36.91 -18.13 20.53
N ARG A 240 -35.79 -18.20 21.26
CA ARG A 240 -35.62 -19.11 22.39
C ARG A 240 -36.36 -18.66 23.65
N TYR A 241 -36.39 -17.35 23.93
CA TYR A 241 -36.87 -16.82 25.20
C TYR A 241 -38.23 -16.13 25.08
N VAL A 242 -39.29 -16.84 25.48
CA VAL A 242 -40.69 -16.35 25.44
C VAL A 242 -40.88 -15.12 26.34
N ASP A 243 -40.26 -15.11 27.52
CA ASP A 243 -40.29 -14.00 28.47
C ASP A 243 -39.77 -12.70 27.84
N LEU A 244 -38.67 -12.77 27.08
CA LEU A 244 -38.13 -11.60 26.37
C LEU A 244 -39.03 -11.16 25.22
N ARG A 245 -39.68 -12.10 24.52
CA ARG A 245 -40.68 -11.76 23.49
C ARG A 245 -41.86 -11.02 24.06
N ASN A 246 -42.36 -11.47 25.21
CA ASN A 246 -43.45 -10.81 25.90
C ASN A 246 -43.04 -9.43 26.42
N ALA A 247 -41.80 -9.27 26.90
CA ALA A 247 -41.30 -8.01 27.45
C ALA A 247 -40.95 -6.98 26.36
N PHE A 248 -40.28 -7.40 25.28
CA PHE A 248 -39.67 -6.49 24.30
C PHE A 248 -40.39 -6.43 22.96
N GLY A 249 -41.19 -7.45 22.61
CA GLY A 249 -41.91 -7.50 21.34
C GLY A 249 -40.97 -7.37 20.14
N SER A 250 -41.16 -6.30 19.36
CA SER A 250 -40.38 -5.96 18.17
C SER A 250 -39.21 -4.99 18.45
N ASN A 251 -38.94 -4.65 19.71
CA ASN A 251 -37.77 -3.84 20.07
C ASN A 251 -36.50 -4.70 20.02
N TRP A 252 -35.94 -4.85 18.81
CA TRP A 252 -34.75 -5.66 18.58
C TRP A 252 -33.55 -5.23 19.43
N ALA A 253 -33.34 -3.92 19.60
CA ALA A 253 -32.24 -3.38 20.41
C ALA A 253 -32.27 -3.86 21.87
N ALA A 254 -33.45 -4.05 22.45
CA ALA A 254 -33.60 -4.53 23.83
C ALA A 254 -33.06 -5.95 24.03
N TYR A 255 -33.09 -6.82 23.00
CA TYR A 255 -32.55 -8.17 23.11
C TYR A 255 -31.02 -8.18 23.22
N TYR A 256 -30.33 -7.29 22.48
CA TYR A 256 -28.87 -7.13 22.58
C TYR A 256 -28.48 -6.63 23.97
N THR A 257 -29.12 -5.54 24.44
CA THR A 257 -28.80 -4.95 25.75
C THR A 257 -29.16 -5.90 26.90
N HIS A 258 -30.24 -6.67 26.78
CA HIS A 258 -30.59 -7.72 27.74
C HIS A 258 -29.51 -8.80 27.80
N TYR A 259 -29.03 -9.29 26.65
CA TYR A 259 -27.96 -10.30 26.64
C TYR A 259 -26.69 -9.80 27.33
N ILE A 260 -26.25 -8.57 27.03
CA ILE A 260 -25.07 -7.95 27.64
C ILE A 260 -25.24 -7.82 29.16
N SER A 261 -26.41 -7.34 29.60
CA SER A 261 -26.61 -6.95 31.01
C SER A 261 -26.94 -8.15 31.92
N TYR A 262 -27.68 -9.13 31.40
CA TYR A 262 -28.30 -10.22 32.15
C TYR A 262 -28.09 -11.58 31.50
N GLY A 263 -28.33 -11.72 30.19
CA GLY A 263 -28.35 -13.02 29.52
C GLY A 263 -27.10 -13.87 29.72
N ILE A 264 -25.92 -13.24 29.71
CA ILE A 264 -24.65 -13.92 30.01
C ILE A 264 -24.62 -14.47 31.43
N LYS A 265 -25.04 -13.68 32.43
CA LYS A 265 -25.07 -14.08 33.86
C LYS A 265 -26.12 -15.16 34.12
N GLU A 266 -27.19 -15.15 33.34
CA GLU A 266 -28.26 -16.13 33.37
C GLU A 266 -27.92 -17.42 32.59
N ASN A 267 -26.72 -17.50 31.98
CA ASN A 267 -26.30 -18.61 31.12
C ASN A 267 -27.26 -18.86 29.94
N ARG A 268 -27.90 -17.81 29.42
CA ARG A 268 -28.79 -17.93 28.28
C ARG A 268 -27.99 -18.18 27.01
N ASN A 269 -28.27 -19.28 26.33
CA ASN A 269 -27.74 -19.56 25.01
C ASN A 269 -28.33 -18.56 23.97
N SER A 270 -27.47 -17.94 23.17
CA SER A 270 -27.77 -16.94 22.15
C SER A 270 -27.43 -17.35 20.72
N ASN A 271 -26.84 -18.54 20.54
CA ASN A 271 -26.60 -19.15 19.23
C ASN A 271 -27.63 -20.22 18.87
#